data_AF-A0A7X7YA49-F1
#
_entry.id   AF-A0A7X7YA49-F1
#
_cell.length_a   1.000
_cell.length_b   1.000
_cell.length_c   1.000
_cell.angle_alpha   90.00
_cell.angle_beta   90.00
_cell.angle_gamma   90.00
#
_symmetry.space_group_name_H-M   'P 1'
#
loop_
_entity.id
_entity.type
_entity.pdbx_description
1 polymer ?
#
loop_
_entity_poly.entity_id
_entity_poly.type
_entity_poly.pdbx_seq_one_letter_code
_entity_poly.pdbx_strand_id
1 'polypeptide(L)'
;MPEERTPMDREAATQMNGRDPTESSRHFGPSDPESTLTGLGTPDSDTTLPPLGGSSSNGFSLNAFEISEENDGGLNLGNLQEETSPPGEEPTATQEQKSRTHLFCWIPLNRKTLLVSIGILTLLATGAAVHRFRYANRPETHPIVTHIRKPVPIPQYSEEMDFIVLAEAQSDKSVLSLTLEFEFRSIGAYEKCKDENVLFRDVVYRFLQMGRPVKNTQKAWTQIVQNELPPHLKSNLPGMHPEIIRVQRFEKL
;
A
#
# COMPACT_ATOMS: atom_id res chain seq x y z
N MET A 1 -45.92 -4.81 -38.81
CA MET A 1 -46.85 -4.47 -37.72
C MET A 1 -46.01 -4.17 -36.49
N PRO A 2 -45.74 -2.89 -36.18
CA PRO A 2 -45.02 -2.49 -34.98
C PRO A 2 -46.00 -2.08 -33.87
N GLU A 3 -46.09 -2.86 -32.79
CA GLU A 3 -46.70 -2.44 -31.51
C GLU A 3 -45.57 -1.93 -30.62
N GLU A 4 -45.50 -0.61 -30.36
CA GLU A 4 -46.25 0.15 -29.36
C GLU A 4 -45.62 0.05 -27.96
N ARG A 5 -45.11 1.19 -27.52
CA ARG A 5 -44.39 1.42 -26.26
C ARG A 5 -45.39 1.46 -25.10
N THR A 6 -44.95 1.06 -23.91
CA THR A 6 -45.36 1.77 -22.69
C THR A 6 -44.25 1.73 -21.64
N PRO A 7 -43.80 2.88 -21.12
CA PRO A 7 -42.91 2.97 -19.97
C PRO A 7 -43.73 2.93 -18.68
N MET A 8 -43.34 2.09 -17.71
CA MET A 8 -43.84 2.19 -16.35
C MET A 8 -42.85 2.99 -15.51
N ASP A 9 -43.21 4.25 -15.28
CA ASP A 9 -42.76 5.03 -14.15
C ASP A 9 -43.25 4.36 -12.86
N ARG A 10 -42.33 4.09 -11.93
CA ARG A 10 -42.65 3.70 -10.56
C ARG A 10 -41.86 4.54 -9.57
N GLU A 11 -42.29 5.78 -9.43
CA GLU A 11 -42.10 6.54 -8.20
C GLU A 11 -43.12 6.07 -7.16
N ALA A 12 -42.69 5.83 -5.92
CA ALA A 12 -43.27 6.42 -4.69
C ALA A 12 -42.95 5.63 -3.41
N ALA A 13 -42.77 6.42 -2.35
CA ALA A 13 -42.91 6.13 -0.92
C ALA A 13 -41.70 5.45 -0.24
N THR A 14 -40.86 6.19 0.49
CA THR A 14 -41.09 6.77 1.84
C THR A 14 -41.30 5.70 2.91
N GLN A 15 -40.25 5.39 3.66
CA GLN A 15 -40.36 5.00 5.07
C GLN A 15 -39.32 5.77 5.89
N MET A 16 -39.78 6.88 6.49
CA MET A 16 -39.19 7.44 7.70
C MET A 16 -39.38 6.43 8.83
N ASN A 17 -38.29 5.91 9.37
CA ASN A 17 -38.32 5.17 10.63
C ASN A 17 -37.63 6.03 11.69
N GLY A 18 -38.41 6.93 12.29
CA GLY A 18 -38.05 7.60 13.52
C GLY A 18 -38.20 6.60 14.67
N ARG A 19 -37.08 6.26 15.32
CA ARG A 19 -37.10 5.48 16.56
C ARG A 19 -36.17 6.17 17.55
N ASP A 20 -36.78 6.96 18.43
CA ASP A 20 -36.20 7.33 19.71
C ASP A 20 -35.88 6.07 20.52
N PRO A 21 -34.75 6.06 21.23
CA PRO A 21 -34.67 5.45 22.54
C PRO A 21 -34.33 6.50 23.58
N THR A 22 -35.38 6.85 24.32
CA THR A 22 -35.36 7.43 25.65
C THR A 22 -34.32 6.79 26.56
N GLU A 23 -33.60 7.68 27.27
CA GLU A 23 -33.08 7.55 28.62
C GLU A 23 -33.28 6.18 29.30
N SER A 24 -32.19 5.43 29.46
CA SER A 24 -32.08 4.44 30.53
C SER A 24 -31.01 4.93 31.50
N SER A 25 -31.49 5.73 32.46
CA SER A 25 -30.76 6.15 33.65
C SER A 25 -30.40 4.91 34.47
N ARG A 26 -29.13 4.48 34.42
CA ARG A 26 -28.63 3.41 35.28
C ARG A 26 -27.98 4.00 36.53
N HIS A 27 -28.75 3.85 37.58
CA HIS A 27 -28.46 3.91 38.99
C HIS A 27 -27.04 3.41 39.34
N PHE A 28 -26.23 4.30 39.89
CA PHE A 28 -25.03 3.96 40.67
C PHE A 28 -25.48 3.54 42.07
N GLY A 29 -25.22 2.30 42.45
CA GLY A 29 -25.29 1.83 43.83
C GLY A 29 -23.90 1.34 44.26
N PRO A 30 -23.34 1.84 45.36
CA PRO A 30 -22.15 1.26 45.98
C PRO A 30 -22.59 0.11 46.88
N SER A 31 -21.97 -1.05 46.76
CA SER A 31 -22.10 -2.13 47.73
C SER A 31 -20.76 -2.80 47.91
N ASP A 32 -20.31 -2.70 49.15
CA ASP A 32 -19.02 -3.06 49.71
C ASP A 32 -18.65 -4.56 49.60
N PRO A 33 -17.38 -4.90 49.91
CA PRO A 33 -16.82 -6.23 49.77
C PRO A 33 -16.93 -7.04 51.07
N GLU A 34 -17.44 -8.27 51.00
CA GLU A 34 -17.21 -9.28 52.05
C GLU A 34 -17.12 -10.71 51.48
N SER A 35 -15.96 -11.32 51.76
CA SER A 35 -15.85 -12.59 52.48
C SER A 35 -16.67 -13.79 51.97
N THR A 36 -16.04 -14.77 51.32
CA THR A 36 -16.26 -16.19 51.66
C THR A 36 -15.04 -17.03 51.27
N LEU A 37 -14.28 -17.37 52.31
CA LEU A 37 -13.26 -18.40 52.39
C LEU A 37 -14.00 -19.71 52.76
N THR A 38 -14.08 -20.70 51.88
CA THR A 38 -14.26 -22.13 52.24
C THR A 38 -14.23 -23.00 50.98
N GLY A 39 -13.42 -24.05 50.98
CA GLY A 39 -13.52 -25.08 49.93
C GLY A 39 -12.30 -25.99 49.80
N LEU A 40 -11.80 -26.54 50.90
CA LEU A 40 -10.85 -27.63 50.91
C LEU A 40 -11.58 -28.93 50.52
N GLY A 41 -11.34 -29.44 49.32
CA GLY A 41 -11.88 -30.72 48.82
C GLY A 41 -10.73 -31.64 48.39
N THR A 42 -10.59 -32.75 49.09
CA THR A 42 -9.62 -33.83 48.85
C THR A 42 -9.87 -34.59 47.54
N PRO A 43 -8.83 -35.23 46.97
CA PRO A 43 -8.92 -35.99 45.73
C PRO A 43 -9.27 -37.45 46.04
N ASP A 44 -10.25 -38.01 45.34
CA ASP A 44 -10.47 -39.46 45.36
C ASP A 44 -10.98 -39.99 44.02
N SER A 45 -10.25 -41.01 43.57
CA SER A 45 -10.73 -42.25 42.94
C SER A 45 -11.08 -42.27 41.44
N ASP A 46 -10.23 -43.02 40.74
CA ASP A 46 -10.58 -44.02 39.73
C ASP A 46 -11.62 -43.65 38.67
N THR A 47 -11.13 -43.34 37.46
CA THR A 47 -11.92 -43.58 36.24
C THR A 47 -11.08 -44.35 35.24
N THR A 48 -11.31 -45.66 35.29
CA THR A 48 -10.92 -46.69 34.34
C THR A 48 -11.37 -46.36 32.91
N LEU A 49 -10.42 -46.47 31.97
CA LEU A 49 -10.59 -46.38 30.52
C LEU A 49 -11.56 -47.45 29.97
N PRO A 50 -12.19 -47.20 28.81
CA PRO A 50 -12.39 -48.23 27.80
C PRO A 50 -11.49 -48.04 26.56
N PRO A 51 -11.20 -49.13 25.81
CA PRO A 51 -10.19 -49.16 24.75
C PRO A 51 -10.74 -48.92 23.33
N LEU A 52 -9.83 -48.44 22.47
CA LEU A 52 -9.63 -48.69 21.03
C LEU A 52 -10.81 -49.17 20.14
N GLY A 53 -11.05 -48.39 19.08
CA GLY A 53 -11.63 -48.80 17.80
C GLY A 53 -12.01 -47.54 17.00
N GLY A 54 -11.69 -47.33 15.73
CA GLY A 54 -10.97 -48.13 14.75
C GLY A 54 -10.75 -47.28 13.48
N SER A 55 -9.87 -47.80 12.64
CA SER A 55 -9.71 -47.61 11.19
C SER A 55 -10.60 -46.57 10.46
N SER A 56 -9.96 -45.61 9.78
CA SER A 56 -10.38 -45.26 8.41
C SER A 56 -9.23 -44.63 7.62
N SER A 57 -8.62 -45.47 6.81
CA SER A 57 -7.70 -45.13 5.74
C SER A 57 -8.48 -44.62 4.51
N ASN A 58 -8.40 -43.33 4.23
CA ASN A 58 -8.62 -42.77 2.89
C ASN A 58 -7.37 -41.91 2.61
N GLY A 59 -6.48 -42.21 1.66
CA GLY A 59 -6.76 -42.74 0.33
C GLY A 59 -6.92 -41.58 -0.67
N PHE A 60 -5.92 -40.70 -0.80
CA PHE A 60 -5.82 -39.72 -1.88
C PHE A 60 -4.35 -39.63 -2.32
N SER A 61 -3.96 -40.41 -3.31
CA SER A 61 -4.03 -40.14 -4.77
C SER A 61 -2.84 -39.31 -5.24
N LEU A 62 -1.79 -40.05 -5.61
CA LEU A 62 -0.63 -39.60 -6.37
C LEU A 62 -1.06 -39.34 -7.82
N ASN A 63 -1.66 -38.18 -8.08
CA ASN A 63 -1.63 -37.64 -9.44
C ASN A 63 -0.28 -36.96 -9.63
N ALA A 64 0.62 -37.76 -10.18
CA ALA A 64 1.74 -37.30 -10.97
C ALA A 64 1.26 -36.26 -11.98
N PHE A 65 1.75 -35.03 -11.84
CA PHE A 65 1.79 -34.06 -12.93
C PHE A 65 3.24 -33.61 -13.06
N GLU A 66 3.96 -34.43 -13.80
CA GLU A 66 5.07 -34.05 -14.64
C GLU A 66 4.52 -33.08 -15.70
N ILE A 67 5.02 -31.84 -15.71
CA ILE A 67 5.29 -31.04 -16.92
C ILE A 67 6.40 -30.07 -16.52
N SER A 68 7.56 -30.33 -17.13
CA SER A 68 8.68 -29.41 -17.26
C SER A 68 8.26 -28.19 -18.06
N GLU A 69 8.66 -26.99 -17.62
CA GLU A 69 8.95 -25.89 -18.53
C GLU A 69 10.08 -25.04 -17.94
N GLU A 70 11.27 -25.40 -18.40
CA GLU A 70 12.48 -24.61 -18.46
C GLU A 70 12.17 -23.28 -19.16
N ASN A 71 12.25 -22.17 -18.43
CA ASN A 71 12.20 -20.83 -19.02
C ASN A 71 13.43 -20.05 -18.57
N ASP A 72 14.54 -20.31 -19.26
CA ASP A 72 15.72 -19.46 -19.27
C ASP A 72 15.39 -18.17 -20.01
N GLY A 73 15.16 -17.10 -19.25
CA GLY A 73 14.81 -15.79 -19.78
C GLY A 73 15.32 -14.65 -18.91
N GLY A 74 16.59 -14.73 -18.49
CA GLY A 74 17.26 -13.71 -17.66
C GLY A 74 18.26 -12.87 -18.45
N LEU A 75 17.80 -11.94 -19.28
CA LEU A 75 18.61 -10.83 -19.79
C LEU A 75 17.89 -9.51 -19.52
N ASN A 76 18.32 -8.78 -18.49
CA ASN A 76 18.18 -7.33 -18.39
C ASN A 76 19.04 -6.80 -17.24
N LEU A 77 20.27 -6.40 -17.57
CA LEU A 77 21.08 -5.53 -16.71
C LEU A 77 21.69 -4.44 -17.60
N GLY A 78 20.82 -3.53 -18.05
CA GLY A 78 21.18 -2.29 -18.72
C GLY A 78 20.83 -1.10 -17.80
N ASN A 79 21.69 -0.09 -17.83
CA ASN A 79 21.59 1.22 -17.18
C ASN A 79 21.91 1.33 -15.69
N LEU A 80 23.21 1.48 -15.42
CA LEU A 80 23.71 2.38 -14.38
C LEU A 80 24.49 3.49 -15.08
N GLN A 81 23.77 4.57 -15.38
CA GLN A 81 24.33 5.85 -15.82
C GLN A 81 24.46 6.69 -14.55
N GLU A 82 25.66 6.68 -13.96
CA GLU A 82 26.03 7.53 -12.84
C GLU A 82 26.70 8.79 -13.42
N GLU A 83 25.93 9.88 -13.45
CA GLU A 83 26.34 11.21 -13.83
C GLU A 83 26.16 12.14 -12.62
N THR A 84 27.23 12.46 -11.89
CA THR A 84 27.46 13.71 -11.13
C THR A 84 28.86 13.60 -10.51
N SER A 85 29.83 14.50 -10.62
CA SER A 85 29.84 15.95 -10.78
C SER A 85 31.22 16.42 -11.28
N PRO A 86 31.35 17.63 -11.83
CA PRO A 86 32.59 18.39 -11.69
C PRO A 86 32.46 19.55 -10.68
N PRO A 87 33.57 19.96 -10.03
CA PRO A 87 33.60 21.02 -9.04
C PRO A 87 33.58 22.40 -9.70
N GLY A 88 33.12 23.39 -8.95
CA GLY A 88 33.11 24.78 -9.38
C GLY A 88 34.51 25.40 -9.45
N GLU A 89 34.58 26.54 -10.14
CA GLU A 89 35.41 27.70 -9.82
C GLU A 89 35.10 28.82 -10.84
N GLU A 90 34.55 29.94 -10.33
CA GLU A 90 34.77 31.31 -10.82
C GLU A 90 36.30 31.58 -10.93
N PRO A 91 36.82 32.56 -11.70
CA PRO A 91 36.26 33.91 -11.88
C PRO A 91 36.52 34.62 -13.24
N THR A 92 35.83 35.75 -13.40
CA THR A 92 36.31 37.05 -13.94
C THR A 92 37.35 37.09 -15.06
N ALA A 93 36.95 37.60 -16.24
CA ALA A 93 37.73 38.61 -16.98
C ALA A 93 36.91 39.30 -18.07
N THR A 94 36.70 40.59 -17.87
CA THR A 94 36.35 41.62 -18.86
C THR A 94 37.22 41.48 -20.12
N GLN A 95 36.59 41.30 -21.29
CA GLN A 95 37.23 41.61 -22.58
C GLN A 95 36.39 42.62 -23.35
N GLU A 96 36.90 43.84 -23.32
CA GLU A 96 36.54 44.99 -24.12
C GLU A 96 36.95 44.73 -25.58
N GLN A 97 36.03 44.25 -26.42
CA GLN A 97 36.31 44.02 -27.84
C GLN A 97 35.82 45.17 -28.72
N LYS A 98 36.70 46.16 -28.83
CA LYS A 98 36.75 47.20 -29.86
C LYS A 98 36.82 46.57 -31.25
N SER A 99 35.76 46.69 -32.04
CA SER A 99 35.74 46.33 -33.46
C SER A 99 34.92 47.36 -34.26
N ARG A 100 35.56 48.47 -34.63
CA ARG A 100 35.86 48.83 -36.03
C ARG A 100 34.66 48.67 -36.98
N THR A 101 33.76 49.65 -36.90
CA THR A 101 32.89 50.06 -38.01
C THR A 101 33.73 50.65 -39.14
N HIS A 102 34.16 49.86 -40.11
CA HIS A 102 34.50 50.36 -41.45
C HIS A 102 34.31 49.24 -42.46
N LEU A 103 33.90 49.61 -43.68
CA LEU A 103 33.51 48.78 -44.82
C LEU A 103 31.99 48.63 -45.02
N PHE A 104 31.27 49.76 -45.05
CA PHE A 104 30.20 49.92 -46.05
C PHE A 104 30.86 49.93 -47.44
N CYS A 105 31.15 48.73 -47.96
CA CYS A 105 31.43 48.55 -49.36
C CYS A 105 30.13 48.83 -50.11
N TRP A 106 30.07 49.94 -50.83
CA TRP A 106 28.94 50.28 -51.70
C TRP A 106 28.94 49.32 -52.88
N ILE A 107 28.36 48.15 -52.67
CA ILE A 107 28.07 47.21 -53.75
C ILE A 107 26.97 47.85 -54.58
N PRO A 108 27.15 48.09 -55.89
CA PRO A 108 26.07 48.55 -56.75
C PRO A 108 25.03 47.44 -56.82
N LEU A 109 23.99 47.56 -55.98
CA LEU A 109 22.88 46.61 -55.95
C LEU A 109 22.11 46.76 -57.26
N ASN A 110 22.16 45.71 -58.08
CA ASN A 110 21.25 45.55 -59.19
C ASN A 110 19.81 45.70 -58.67
N ARG A 111 18.97 46.50 -59.33
CA ARG A 111 17.59 46.80 -58.86
C ARG A 111 16.77 45.55 -58.49
N LYS A 112 17.09 44.41 -59.11
CA LYS A 112 16.49 43.09 -58.81
C LYS A 112 16.91 42.53 -57.45
N THR A 113 18.18 42.67 -57.03
CA THR A 113 18.64 42.18 -55.72
C THR A 113 18.11 43.05 -54.57
N LEU A 114 17.89 44.34 -54.82
CA LEU A 114 17.27 45.26 -53.87
C LEU A 114 15.79 44.91 -53.58
N LEU A 115 15.04 44.48 -54.60
CA LEU A 115 13.65 44.03 -54.39
C LEU A 115 13.59 42.74 -53.58
N VAL A 116 14.52 41.81 -53.81
CA VAL A 116 14.59 40.55 -53.05
C VAL A 116 14.98 40.80 -51.59
N SER A 117 15.95 41.68 -51.32
CA SER A 117 16.35 41.98 -49.94
C SER A 117 15.23 42.69 -49.16
N ILE A 118 14.48 43.60 -49.79
CA ILE A 118 13.29 44.22 -49.18
C ILE A 118 12.24 43.17 -48.84
N GLY A 119 11.98 42.22 -49.74
CA GLY A 119 11.03 41.13 -49.49
C GLY A 119 11.40 40.24 -48.30
N ILE A 120 12.69 39.93 -48.14
CA ILE A 120 13.18 39.16 -46.99
C ILE A 120 13.05 39.99 -45.70
N LEU A 121 13.38 41.27 -45.75
CA LEU A 121 13.32 42.15 -44.58
C LEU A 121 11.89 42.35 -44.08
N THR A 122 10.92 42.51 -44.99
CA THR A 122 9.50 42.65 -44.62
C THR A 122 8.95 41.36 -44.01
N LEU A 123 9.37 40.19 -44.50
CA LEU A 123 8.98 38.89 -43.95
C LEU A 123 9.54 38.69 -42.52
N LEU A 124 10.78 39.09 -42.29
CA LEU A 124 11.39 39.08 -40.95
C LEU A 124 10.70 40.05 -39.98
N ALA A 125 10.41 41.28 -40.43
CA ALA A 125 9.75 42.28 -39.61
C ALA A 125 8.33 41.85 -39.21
N THR A 126 7.57 41.27 -40.14
CA THR A 126 6.23 40.74 -39.85
C THR A 126 6.27 39.54 -38.91
N GLY A 127 7.22 38.62 -39.09
CA GLY A 127 7.42 37.51 -38.15
C GLY A 127 7.71 37.97 -36.72
N ALA A 128 8.63 38.94 -36.56
CA ALA A 128 8.97 39.50 -35.26
C ALA A 128 7.79 40.24 -34.60
N ALA A 129 6.98 40.98 -35.38
CA ALA A 129 5.80 41.67 -34.89
C ALA A 129 4.74 40.70 -34.38
N VAL A 130 4.43 39.64 -35.14
CA VAL A 130 3.47 38.60 -34.73
C VAL A 130 3.98 37.85 -33.49
N HIS A 131 5.27 37.53 -33.44
CA HIS A 131 5.87 36.87 -32.28
C HIS A 131 5.75 37.75 -31.03
N ARG A 132 6.10 39.04 -31.12
CA ARG A 132 6.00 39.98 -30.00
C ARG A 132 4.55 40.17 -29.55
N PHE A 133 3.61 40.26 -30.49
CA PHE A 133 2.18 40.40 -30.17
C PHE A 133 1.62 39.16 -29.45
N ARG A 134 2.07 37.96 -29.82
CA ARG A 134 1.68 36.72 -29.13
C ARG A 134 2.25 36.59 -27.72
N TYR A 135 3.46 37.09 -27.48
CA TYR A 135 4.09 37.02 -26.17
C TYR A 135 3.65 38.13 -25.22
N ALA A 136 3.36 39.33 -25.73
CA ALA A 136 2.88 40.45 -24.92
C ALA A 136 1.48 40.23 -24.35
N ASN A 137 0.65 39.43 -25.02
CA ASN A 137 -0.72 39.12 -24.60
C ASN A 137 -0.83 37.80 -23.83
N ARG A 138 0.26 37.24 -23.31
CA ARG A 138 0.14 36.10 -22.40
C ARG A 138 -0.47 36.62 -21.08
N PRO A 139 -1.62 36.10 -20.64
CA PRO A 139 -2.17 36.47 -19.33
C PRO A 139 -1.11 36.17 -18.28
N GLU A 140 -0.83 37.15 -17.42
CA GLU A 140 0.06 36.95 -16.27
C GLU A 140 -0.51 35.77 -15.47
N THR A 141 0.20 34.65 -15.50
CA THR A 141 -0.16 33.48 -14.71
C THR A 141 0.01 33.86 -13.25
N HIS A 142 -1.08 34.31 -12.60
CA HIS A 142 -1.06 34.57 -11.18
C HIS A 142 -0.50 33.33 -10.48
N PRO A 143 0.56 33.47 -9.64
CA PRO A 143 1.14 32.33 -8.97
C PRO A 143 0.05 31.70 -8.11
N ILE A 144 -0.34 30.48 -8.47
CA ILE A 144 -1.28 29.69 -7.68
C ILE A 144 -0.62 29.53 -6.32
N VAL A 145 -1.14 30.23 -5.32
CA VAL A 145 -0.75 30.04 -3.92
C VAL A 145 -1.21 28.63 -3.56
N THR A 146 -0.31 27.67 -3.73
CA THR A 146 -0.52 26.29 -3.31
C THR A 146 -0.55 26.30 -1.80
N HIS A 147 -1.74 26.20 -1.23
CA HIS A 147 -1.90 26.07 0.20
C HIS A 147 -1.32 24.71 0.62
N ILE A 148 -0.06 24.69 1.07
CA ILE A 148 0.65 23.49 1.51
C ILE A 148 0.01 23.05 2.83
N ARG A 149 -1.00 22.19 2.76
CA ARG A 149 -1.51 21.46 3.91
C ARG A 149 -0.42 20.50 4.38
N LYS A 150 0.19 20.77 5.53
CA LYS A 150 1.11 19.81 6.16
C LYS A 150 0.31 18.54 6.51
N PRO A 151 0.82 17.34 6.21
CA PRO A 151 0.15 16.10 6.61
C PRO A 151 0.05 16.05 8.13
N VAL A 152 -1.15 15.75 8.64
CA VAL A 152 -1.36 15.51 10.07
C VAL A 152 -0.80 14.12 10.37
N PRO A 153 0.14 13.97 11.31
CA PRO A 153 0.66 12.65 11.68
C PRO A 153 -0.48 11.83 12.27
N ILE A 154 -0.82 10.73 11.60
CA ILE A 154 -1.78 9.76 12.13
C ILE A 154 -0.99 8.88 13.09
N PRO A 155 -1.35 8.80 14.38
CA PRO A 155 -0.67 7.92 15.32
C PRO A 155 -0.85 6.48 14.85
N GLN A 156 0.28 5.79 14.63
CA GLN A 156 0.31 4.36 14.31
C GLN A 156 0.70 3.62 15.58
N TYR A 157 -0.14 2.67 15.98
CA TYR A 157 0.13 1.80 17.12
C TYR A 157 0.61 0.47 16.58
N SER A 158 1.83 0.04 16.91
CA SER A 158 2.37 -1.25 16.46
C SER A 158 2.64 -2.20 17.62
N GLU A 159 2.49 -3.49 17.35
CA GLU A 159 2.84 -4.58 18.25
C GLU A 159 3.63 -5.64 17.47
N GLU A 160 4.80 -6.02 18.00
CA GLU A 160 5.62 -7.10 17.44
C GLU A 160 5.39 -8.41 18.21
N MET A 161 5.27 -9.52 17.48
CA MET A 161 5.09 -10.84 18.08
C MET A 161 5.94 -11.89 17.37
N ASP A 162 6.61 -12.71 18.18
CA ASP A 162 7.43 -13.82 17.70
C ASP A 162 6.67 -15.14 17.71
N PHE A 163 6.81 -15.90 16.63
CA PHE A 163 6.18 -17.20 16.44
C PHE A 163 7.22 -18.23 16.00
N ILE A 164 7.18 -19.40 16.61
CA ILE A 164 7.96 -20.56 16.17
C ILE A 164 6.98 -21.62 15.66
N VAL A 165 7.00 -21.87 14.35
CA VAL A 165 6.04 -22.76 13.68
C VAL A 165 6.73 -23.87 12.92
N LEU A 166 6.16 -25.07 12.97
CA LEU A 166 6.58 -26.18 12.12
C LEU A 166 5.84 -26.06 10.78
N ALA A 167 6.51 -25.49 9.79
CA ALA A 167 5.95 -25.25 8.47
C ALA A 167 6.16 -26.46 7.55
N GLU A 168 5.08 -26.89 6.91
CA GLU A 168 5.10 -27.95 5.91
C GLU A 168 4.82 -27.36 4.53
N ALA A 169 5.88 -27.24 3.73
CA ALA A 169 5.80 -26.95 2.30
C ALA A 169 5.77 -28.26 1.50
N GLN A 170 5.39 -28.19 0.22
CA GLN A 170 5.28 -29.40 -0.62
C GLN A 170 6.56 -30.22 -0.70
N SER A 171 7.73 -29.57 -0.64
CA SER A 171 9.03 -30.20 -0.80
C SER A 171 9.85 -30.30 0.49
N ASP A 172 9.45 -29.62 1.56
CA ASP A 172 10.31 -29.40 2.74
C ASP A 172 9.47 -29.13 4.00
N LYS A 173 9.91 -29.71 5.11
CA LYS A 173 9.34 -29.50 6.44
C LYS A 173 10.40 -28.86 7.31
N SER A 174 10.13 -27.66 7.81
CA SER A 174 11.13 -26.85 8.49
C SER A 174 10.54 -26.13 9.69
N VAL A 175 11.34 -25.90 10.72
CA VAL A 175 10.94 -25.03 11.82
C VAL A 175 11.29 -23.61 11.42
N LEU A 176 10.31 -22.71 11.51
CA LEU A 176 10.47 -21.30 11.17
C LEU A 176 10.30 -20.45 12.41
N SER A 177 11.16 -19.45 12.56
CA SER A 177 11.00 -18.35 13.50
C SER A 177 10.55 -17.11 12.70
N LEU A 178 9.39 -16.57 13.06
CA LEU A 178 8.73 -15.45 12.39
C LEU A 178 8.47 -14.34 13.40
N THR A 179 8.96 -13.13 13.14
CA THR A 179 8.54 -11.93 13.87
C THR A 179 7.54 -11.17 13.01
N LEU A 180 6.30 -11.04 13.48
CA LEU A 180 5.23 -10.32 12.81
C LEU A 180 4.98 -8.98 13.51
N GLU A 181 4.90 -7.90 12.74
CA GLU A 181 4.46 -6.59 13.21
C GLU A 181 3.02 -6.35 12.79
N PHE A 182 2.20 -5.95 13.75
CA PHE A 182 0.79 -5.62 13.58
C PHE A 182 0.60 -4.13 13.81
N GLU A 183 0.21 -3.38 12.78
CA GLU A 183 -0.12 -1.96 12.89
C GLU A 183 -1.64 -1.77 13.04
N PHE A 184 -2.04 -0.98 14.03
CA PHE A 184 -3.42 -0.65 14.34
C PHE A 184 -3.67 0.84 14.12
N ARG A 185 -4.79 1.14 13.45
CA ARG A 185 -5.23 2.52 13.21
C ARG A 185 -5.88 3.17 14.43
N SER A 186 -6.47 2.36 15.31
CA SER A 186 -7.24 2.81 16.47
C SER A 186 -6.57 2.36 17.75
N ILE A 187 -6.44 3.27 18.71
CA ILE A 187 -5.94 2.97 20.05
C ILE A 187 -6.78 1.89 20.74
N GLY A 188 -8.11 1.91 20.57
CA GLY A 188 -8.98 0.90 21.20
C GLY A 188 -8.79 -0.51 20.64
N ALA A 189 -8.44 -0.65 19.36
CA ALA A 189 -8.12 -1.96 18.77
C ALA A 189 -6.77 -2.48 19.30
N TYR A 190 -5.80 -1.58 19.45
CA TYR A 190 -4.49 -1.88 20.03
C TYR A 190 -4.58 -2.27 21.51
N GLU A 191 -5.30 -1.50 22.33
CA GLU A 191 -5.52 -1.80 23.75
C GLU A 191 -6.25 -3.14 23.91
N LYS A 192 -7.30 -3.39 23.13
CA LYS A 192 -8.00 -4.67 23.16
C LYS A 192 -7.10 -5.84 22.76
N CYS A 193 -6.23 -5.66 21.75
CA CYS A 193 -5.21 -6.65 21.38
C CYS A 193 -4.22 -6.92 22.52
N LYS A 194 -3.86 -5.89 23.30
CA LYS A 194 -3.01 -6.05 24.49
C LYS A 194 -3.72 -6.78 25.62
N ASP A 195 -4.98 -6.44 25.88
CA ASP A 195 -5.78 -7.08 26.92
C ASP A 195 -6.06 -8.57 26.60
N GLU A 196 -6.33 -8.87 25.33
CA GLU A 196 -6.64 -10.23 24.83
C GLU A 196 -5.44 -10.86 24.08
N ASN A 197 -4.21 -10.51 24.44
CA ASN A 197 -2.99 -10.88 23.70
C ASN A 197 -2.84 -12.39 23.48
N VAL A 198 -3.19 -13.19 24.49
CA VAL A 198 -3.11 -14.65 24.42
C VAL A 198 -4.05 -15.20 23.34
N LEU A 199 -5.29 -14.71 23.32
CA LEU A 199 -6.28 -15.12 22.31
C LEU A 199 -5.85 -14.70 20.91
N PHE A 200 -5.35 -13.46 20.78
CA PHE A 200 -4.85 -12.95 19.51
C PHE A 200 -3.68 -13.80 18.98
N ARG A 201 -2.68 -14.08 19.83
CA ARG A 201 -1.53 -14.94 19.48
C ARG A 201 -1.96 -16.35 19.09
N ASP A 202 -2.91 -16.94 19.81
CA ASP A 202 -3.39 -18.29 19.50
C ASP A 202 -4.09 -18.36 18.13
N VAL A 203 -4.91 -17.37 17.77
CA VAL A 203 -5.54 -17.30 16.46
C VAL A 203 -4.50 -17.14 15.34
N VAL A 204 -3.52 -16.25 15.52
CA VAL A 204 -2.42 -16.08 14.55
C VAL A 204 -1.61 -17.37 14.43
N TYR A 205 -1.29 -18.00 15.55
CA TYR A 205 -0.52 -19.24 15.59
C TYR A 205 -1.24 -20.38 14.86
N ARG A 206 -2.54 -20.57 15.13
CA ARG A 206 -3.38 -21.55 14.42
C ARG A 206 -3.43 -21.26 12.92
N PHE A 207 -3.57 -19.99 12.53
CA PHE A 207 -3.50 -19.61 11.11
C PHE A 207 -2.17 -20.00 10.47
N LEU A 208 -1.04 -19.67 11.11
CA LEU A 208 0.29 -20.00 10.61
C LEU A 208 0.52 -21.52 10.50
N GLN A 209 -0.01 -22.31 11.43
CA GLN A 209 0.06 -23.78 11.35
C GLN A 209 -0.76 -24.37 10.19
N MET A 210 -1.87 -23.73 9.83
CA MET A 210 -2.71 -24.16 8.70
C MET A 210 -2.13 -23.72 7.34
N GLY A 211 -1.29 -22.69 7.33
CA GLY A 211 -0.63 -22.18 6.13
C GLY A 211 0.28 -23.21 5.48
N ARG A 212 0.04 -23.52 4.19
CA ARG A 212 0.86 -24.44 3.40
C ARG A 212 1.47 -23.71 2.21
N PRO A 213 2.58 -22.96 2.40
CA PRO A 213 3.24 -22.28 1.29
C PRO A 213 3.80 -23.29 0.29
N VAL A 214 3.91 -22.88 -0.97
CA VAL A 214 4.58 -23.68 -2.01
C VAL A 214 6.05 -23.91 -1.64
N LYS A 215 6.72 -22.91 -1.07
CA LYS A 215 8.11 -22.95 -0.60
C LYS A 215 8.24 -22.24 0.75
N ASN A 216 9.05 -22.77 1.66
CA ASN A 216 9.40 -22.14 2.94
C ASN A 216 10.38 -20.96 2.76
N THR A 217 9.90 -19.90 2.11
CA THR A 217 10.65 -18.67 1.84
C THR A 217 9.94 -17.48 2.47
N GLN A 218 10.70 -16.46 2.88
CA GLN A 218 10.14 -15.23 3.43
C GLN A 218 9.08 -14.62 2.50
N LYS A 219 9.37 -14.52 1.20
CA LYS A 219 8.44 -13.95 0.20
C LYS A 219 7.07 -14.66 0.19
N ALA A 220 7.07 -16.00 0.20
CA ALA A 220 5.84 -16.77 0.20
C ALA A 220 5.03 -16.57 1.49
N TRP A 221 5.72 -16.58 2.64
CA TRP A 221 5.09 -16.32 3.94
C TRP A 221 4.54 -14.90 4.04
N THR A 222 5.28 -13.89 3.58
CA THR A 222 4.80 -12.51 3.53
C THR A 222 3.52 -12.40 2.71
N GLN A 223 3.42 -13.06 1.56
CA GLN A 223 2.20 -13.05 0.74
C GLN A 223 1.01 -13.68 1.46
N ILE A 224 1.20 -14.84 2.11
CA ILE A 224 0.14 -15.51 2.87
C ILE A 224 -0.29 -14.64 4.05
N VAL A 225 0.66 -14.15 4.84
CA VAL A 225 0.40 -13.31 6.02
C VAL A 225 -0.25 -11.99 5.64
N GLN A 226 0.09 -11.37 4.51
CA GLN A 226 -0.51 -10.09 4.13
C GLN A 226 -1.89 -10.23 3.48
N ASN A 227 -2.14 -11.31 2.73
CA ASN A 227 -3.38 -11.44 1.96
C ASN A 227 -4.45 -12.24 2.72
N GLU A 228 -4.05 -13.27 3.46
CA GLU A 228 -4.97 -14.26 4.02
C GLU A 228 -5.16 -14.10 5.54
N LEU A 229 -4.16 -13.61 6.29
CA LEU A 229 -4.29 -13.40 7.73
C LEU A 229 -5.28 -12.27 8.09
N PRO A 230 -5.30 -11.09 7.43
CA PRO A 230 -6.24 -10.03 7.79
C PRO A 230 -7.72 -10.44 7.71
N PRO A 231 -8.22 -11.08 6.63
CA PRO A 231 -9.61 -11.53 6.62
C PRO A 231 -9.88 -12.62 7.66
N HIS A 232 -8.89 -13.47 7.97
CA HIS A 232 -9.00 -14.49 9.02
C HIS A 232 -9.08 -13.88 10.43
N LEU A 233 -8.30 -12.83 10.72
CA LEU A 233 -8.39 -12.10 11.99
C LEU A 233 -9.72 -11.36 12.10
N LYS A 234 -10.20 -10.77 10.99
CA LYS A 234 -11.48 -10.06 10.97
C LYS A 234 -12.67 -10.97 11.26
N SER A 235 -12.63 -12.24 10.82
CA SER A 235 -13.71 -13.20 11.07
C SER A 235 -13.67 -13.79 12.48
N ASN A 236 -12.49 -14.05 13.03
CA ASN A 236 -12.34 -14.69 14.34
C ASN A 236 -12.32 -13.68 15.51
N LEU A 237 -11.83 -12.45 15.29
CA LEU A 237 -11.57 -11.45 16.33
C LEU A 237 -12.16 -10.09 15.97
N PRO A 238 -13.50 -9.93 16.03
CA PRO A 238 -14.15 -8.67 15.70
C PRO A 238 -13.69 -7.55 16.66
N GLY A 239 -13.22 -6.45 16.07
CA GLY A 239 -12.74 -5.27 16.79
C GLY A 239 -11.24 -5.24 17.13
N MET A 240 -10.49 -6.31 16.86
CA MET A 240 -9.02 -6.38 17.07
C MET A 240 -8.25 -6.57 15.76
N HIS A 241 -8.76 -6.01 14.65
CA HIS A 241 -8.15 -6.24 13.35
C HIS A 241 -7.02 -5.22 13.11
N PRO A 242 -5.79 -5.68 12.84
CA PRO A 242 -4.72 -4.81 12.38
C PRO A 242 -5.06 -4.27 10.97
N GLU A 243 -4.59 -3.06 10.68
CA GLU A 243 -4.69 -2.45 9.34
C GLU A 243 -3.58 -2.98 8.42
N ILE A 244 -2.37 -3.13 8.96
CA ILE A 244 -1.20 -3.62 8.23
C ILE A 244 -0.55 -4.73 9.04
N ILE A 245 -0.14 -5.80 8.35
CA ILE A 245 0.63 -6.89 8.94
C ILE A 245 1.92 -7.03 8.13
N ARG A 246 3.07 -7.07 8.81
CA ARG A 246 4.39 -7.20 8.18
C ARG A 246 5.16 -8.35 8.77
N VAL A 247 5.93 -9.05 7.94
CA VAL A 247 6.94 -10.00 8.39
C VAL A 247 8.24 -9.22 8.58
N GLN A 248 8.60 -8.94 9.82
CA GLN A 248 9.81 -8.19 10.17
C GLN A 248 11.05 -9.08 10.10
N ARG A 249 10.96 -10.29 10.65
CA ARG A 249 12.05 -11.26 10.67
C ARG A 249 11.56 -12.63 10.23
N PHE A 250 12.40 -13.31 9.45
CA PHE A 250 12.18 -14.66 8.96
C PHE A 250 13.48 -15.45 9.10
N GLU A 251 13.46 -16.49 9.91
CA GLU A 251 14.59 -17.40 10.10
C GLU A 251 14.12 -18.85 9.96
N LYS A 252 14.90 -19.65 9.22
CA LYS A 252 14.70 -21.09 9.10
C LYS A 252 15.69 -21.75 10.06
N LEU A 253 15.17 -22.48 11.05
CA LEU A 253 15.96 -23.18 12.07
C LEU A 253 16.38 -24.58 11.62
#